data_AF-A0AB74B9Y7-F1
#
_entry.id   AF-A0AB74B9Y7-F1
#
_cell.length_a   1.000
_cell.length_b   1.000
_cell.length_c   1.000
_cell.angle_alpha   90.00
_cell.angle_beta   90.00
_cell.angle_gamma   90.00
#
_symmetry.space_group_name_H-M   'P 1'
#
loop_
_entity.id
_entity.type
_entity.pdbx_description
1 polymer ?
#
loop_
_entity_poly.entity_id
_entity_poly.type
_entity_poly.pdbx_seq_one_letter_code
_entity_poly.pdbx_strand_id
1 'polypeptide(L)'
;NLFAKHKPAFKAVNVTMRSPEGALWEIQFHTPDTFRLNDLYKHSSTLQLQGAPLTDQREVQAPAQDAFRLVPSPPECNEIDDWEEENVPALAITVPAFKSQP
;
A
#
# COMPACT_ATOMS: atom_id res chain seq x y z
N ASN A 1 7.78 2.50 1.11
CA ASN A 1 7.80 3.03 2.48
C ASN A 1 7.11 4.39 2.57
N LEU A 2 5.93 4.46 3.19
CA LEU A 2 5.20 5.73 3.34
C LEU A 2 5.57 6.51 4.61
N PHE A 3 6.30 5.89 5.55
CA PHE A 3 6.79 6.58 6.73
C PHE A 3 7.84 7.65 6.39
N ALA A 4 8.62 7.44 5.34
CA ALA A 4 9.65 8.37 4.87
C ALA A 4 9.13 9.52 3.99
N LYS A 5 7.86 9.48 3.54
CA LYS A 5 7.32 10.52 2.65
C LYS A 5 6.97 11.80 3.40
N HIS A 6 7.21 12.96 2.79
CA HIS A 6 6.83 14.24 3.38
C HIS A 6 5.30 14.41 3.37
N LYS A 7 4.69 14.48 4.56
CA LYS A 7 3.22 14.54 4.78
C LYS A 7 2.46 13.35 4.14
N PRO A 8 2.69 12.12 4.62
CA PRO A 8 2.02 10.98 4.04
C PRO A 8 0.53 11.04 4.39
N ALA A 9 -0.33 10.68 3.44
CA ALA A 9 -1.77 10.57 3.68
C ALA A 9 -2.10 9.50 4.73
N PHE A 10 -1.21 8.52 4.90
CA PHE A 10 -1.28 7.44 5.88
C PHE A 10 0.12 6.91 6.22
N LYS A 11 0.30 6.41 7.46
CA LYS A 11 1.53 5.73 7.89
C LYS A 11 1.36 4.22 7.73
N ALA A 12 2.04 3.63 6.74
CA ALA A 12 2.04 2.18 6.51
C ALA A 12 3.30 1.73 5.76
N VAL A 13 3.62 0.44 5.90
CA VAL A 13 4.56 -0.25 5.02
C VAL A 13 3.74 -0.93 3.93
N ASN A 14 4.13 -0.71 2.68
CA ASN A 14 3.55 -1.38 1.53
C ASN A 14 4.64 -1.95 0.64
N VAL A 15 4.35 -3.09 0.04
CA VAL A 15 5.19 -3.74 -0.96
C VAL A 15 4.33 -3.99 -2.18
N THR A 16 4.78 -3.49 -3.33
CA THR A 16 4.14 -3.78 -4.62
C THR A 16 5.00 -4.80 -5.36
N MET A 17 4.39 -5.86 -5.84
CA MET A 17 5.04 -6.96 -6.56
C MET A 17 4.35 -7.17 -7.90
N ARG A 18 5.12 -7.65 -8.88
CA ARG A 18 4.58 -8.12 -10.14
C ARG A 18 4.73 -9.63 -10.21
N SER A 19 3.65 -10.33 -10.56
CA SER A 19 3.74 -11.76 -10.86
C SER A 19 4.44 -11.99 -12.19
N PRO A 20 5.00 -13.19 -12.44
CA PRO A 20 5.58 -13.53 -13.74
C PRO A 20 4.64 -13.31 -14.92
N GLU A 21 3.33 -13.47 -14.71
CA GLU A 21 2.29 -13.24 -15.73
C GLU A 21 1.95 -11.74 -15.92
N GLY A 22 2.56 -10.86 -15.11
CA GLY A 22 2.43 -9.41 -15.20
C GLY A 22 1.38 -8.79 -14.26
N ALA A 23 0.67 -9.59 -13.46
CA ALA A 23 -0.33 -9.08 -12.52
C ALA A 23 0.34 -8.28 -11.39
N LEU A 24 -0.25 -7.15 -11.03
CA LEU A 24 0.25 -6.27 -9.97
C LEU A 24 -0.43 -6.62 -8.64
N TRP A 25 0.36 -6.88 -7.62
CA TRP A 25 -0.09 -7.18 -6.26
C TRP A 25 0.46 -6.14 -5.30
N GLU A 26 -0.35 -5.66 -4.37
CA GLU A 26 0.11 -4.84 -3.26
C GLU A 26 -0.18 -5.55 -1.95
N ILE A 27 0.82 -5.63 -1.09
CA ILE A 27 0.70 -6.09 0.30
C ILE A 27 0.91 -4.89 1.20
N GLN A 28 -0.09 -4.57 2.01
CA GLN A 28 -0.06 -3.46 2.96
C GLN A 28 -0.08 -3.98 4.40
N PHE A 29 0.80 -3.46 5.23
CA PHE A 29 0.90 -3.80 6.64
C PHE A 29 0.29 -2.69 7.50
N HIS A 30 -0.65 -3.06 8.36
CA HIS A 30 -1.36 -2.16 9.26
C HIS A 30 -1.33 -2.67 10.70
N THR A 31 -1.24 -1.75 11.66
CA THR A 31 -1.72 -1.99 13.03
C THR A 31 -3.26 -1.89 13.06
N PRO A 32 -3.95 -2.47 14.06
CA PRO A 32 -5.41 -2.32 14.20
C PRO A 32 -5.88 -0.87 14.14
N ASP A 33 -5.13 0.06 14.74
CA ASP A 33 -5.44 1.48 14.71
C ASP A 33 -5.31 2.07 13.30
N THR A 34 -4.18 1.85 12.63
CA THR A 34 -3.97 2.36 11.25
C THR A 34 -4.95 1.74 10.24
N PHE A 35 -5.41 0.50 10.49
CA PHE A 35 -6.42 -0.15 9.64
C PHE A 35 -7.77 0.56 9.72
N ARG A 36 -8.24 0.92 10.92
CA ARG A 36 -9.50 1.68 11.10
C ARG A 36 -9.44 3.07 10.46
N LEU A 37 -8.26 3.70 10.46
CA LEU A 37 -8.07 5.00 9.80
C LEU A 37 -8.06 4.89 8.27
N ASN A 38 -7.62 3.74 7.72
CA ASN A 38 -7.65 3.47 6.28
C ASN A 38 -9.08 3.46 5.72
N ASP A 39 -10.06 3.00 6.50
CA ASP A 39 -11.47 2.97 6.07
C ASP A 39 -12.05 4.38 5.84
N LEU A 40 -11.60 5.38 6.63
CA LEU A 40 -11.98 6.78 6.42
C LEU A 40 -11.43 7.34 5.10
N TYR A 41 -10.23 6.90 4.71
CA TYR A 41 -9.65 7.28 3.41
C TYR A 41 -10.44 6.66 2.25
N LYS A 42 -10.80 5.38 2.35
CA LYS A 42 -11.67 4.71 1.36
C LYS A 42 -13.02 5.40 1.23
N HIS A 43 -13.62 5.80 2.36
CA HIS A 43 -14.87 6.55 2.36
C HIS A 43 -14.73 7.89 1.64
N SER A 44 -13.65 8.65 1.89
CA SER A 44 -13.38 9.89 1.18
C SER A 44 -13.14 9.68 -0.32
N SER A 45 -12.50 8.58 -0.74
CA SER A 45 -12.33 8.25 -2.15
C SER A 45 -13.67 7.97 -2.82
N THR A 46 -14.56 7.23 -2.15
CA THR A 46 -15.94 7.02 -2.61
C THR A 46 -16.69 8.34 -2.78
N LEU A 47 -16.58 9.27 -1.81
CA LEU A 47 -17.19 10.60 -1.91
C LEU A 47 -16.64 11.40 -3.10
N GLN A 48 -15.32 11.33 -3.33
CA GLN A 48 -14.70 11.96 -4.50
C GLN A 48 -15.26 11.42 -5.81
N LEU A 49 -15.41 10.09 -5.93
CA LEU A 49 -15.99 9.43 -7.11
C LEU A 49 -17.47 9.81 -7.32
N GLN A 50 -18.19 10.13 -6.25
CA GLN A 50 -19.57 10.62 -6.29
C GLN A 50 -19.68 12.12 -6.58
N GLY A 51 -18.57 12.82 -6.77
CA GLY A 51 -18.55 14.26 -7.06
C GLY A 51 -18.75 15.14 -5.82
N ALA A 52 -18.54 14.62 -4.62
CA ALA A 52 -18.65 15.40 -3.40
C ALA A 52 -17.62 16.54 -3.37
N PRO A 53 -17.97 17.70 -2.79
CA PRO A 53 -17.05 18.80 -2.55
C PRO A 53 -15.78 18.38 -1.78
N LEU A 54 -14.68 19.10 -2.03
CA LEU A 54 -13.41 18.86 -1.31
C LEU A 54 -13.53 19.10 0.20
N THR A 55 -14.46 19.94 0.65
CA THR A 55 -14.75 20.17 2.07
C THR A 55 -15.21 18.90 2.76
N ASP A 56 -16.13 18.18 2.13
CA ASP A 56 -16.75 16.97 2.68
C ASP A 56 -15.72 15.83 2.75
N GLN A 57 -14.87 15.73 1.72
CA GLN A 57 -13.73 14.82 1.71
C GLN A 57 -12.75 15.12 2.85
N ARG A 58 -12.42 16.40 3.08
CA ARG A 58 -11.52 16.83 4.16
C ARG A 58 -12.10 16.56 5.54
N GLU A 59 -13.39 16.81 5.73
CA GLU A 59 -14.08 16.57 7.00
C GLU A 59 -14.04 15.08 7.37
N VAL A 60 -14.30 14.20 6.40
CA VAL A 60 -14.21 12.74 6.59
C VAL A 60 -12.79 12.29 6.90
N GLN A 61 -11.77 12.91 6.30
CA GLN A 61 -10.37 12.54 6.53
C GLN A 61 -9.74 13.18 7.78
N ALA A 62 -10.30 14.25 8.33
CA ALA A 62 -9.70 15.00 9.42
C ALA A 62 -9.38 14.12 10.66
N PRO A 63 -10.28 13.24 11.13
CA PRO A 63 -9.97 12.34 12.25
C PRO A 63 -8.81 11.39 11.96
N ALA A 64 -8.71 10.90 10.72
CA ALA A 64 -7.60 10.04 10.30
C ALA A 64 -6.28 10.80 10.28
N GLN A 65 -6.27 12.02 9.74
CA GLN A 65 -5.07 12.84 9.69
C GLN A 65 -4.56 13.20 11.09
N ASP A 66 -5.45 13.55 12.01
CA ASP A 66 -5.08 13.85 13.39
C ASP A 66 -4.57 12.60 14.12
N ALA A 67 -5.23 11.45 13.96
CA ALA A 67 -4.78 10.20 14.56
C ALA A 67 -3.42 9.74 13.99
N PHE A 68 -3.19 9.86 12.67
CA PHE A 68 -1.90 9.50 12.06
C PHE A 68 -0.73 10.36 12.53
N ARG A 69 -0.96 11.62 12.93
CA ARG A 69 0.07 12.46 13.54
C ARG A 69 0.53 11.91 14.89
N LEU A 70 -0.35 11.25 15.62
CA LEU A 70 -0.08 10.70 16.96
C LEU A 70 0.54 9.30 16.92
N VAL A 71 0.34 8.53 15.84
CA VAL A 71 0.98 7.22 15.68
C VAL A 71 2.49 7.41 15.57
N PRO A 72 3.30 6.92 16.53
CA PRO A 72 4.75 7.01 16.42
C PRO A 72 5.21 6.17 15.23
N SER A 73 6.20 6.67 14.48
CA SER A 73 6.89 5.83 13.52
C SER A 73 7.69 4.78 14.30
N PRO A 74 7.59 3.48 13.96
CA PRO A 74 8.43 2.46 14.58
C PRO A 74 9.93 2.80 14.40
N PRO A 75 10.81 2.40 15.33
CA PRO A 75 12.25 2.51 15.14
C PRO A 75 12.67 1.87 13.82
N GLU A 76 13.71 2.42 13.17
CA GLU A 76 14.27 1.89 11.91
C GLU A 76 13.31 1.92 10.71
N CYS A 77 12.06 2.35 10.89
CA CYS A 77 11.10 2.41 9.80
C CYS A 77 11.49 3.43 8.72
N ASN A 78 12.27 4.46 9.08
CA ASN A 78 12.85 5.41 8.12
C ASN A 78 14.03 4.81 7.32
N GLU A 79 14.56 3.67 7.73
CA GLU A 79 15.68 2.95 7.11
C GLU A 79 15.19 1.88 6.12
N ILE A 80 13.87 1.65 6.05
CA ILE A 80 13.26 0.78 5.04
C ILE A 80 13.25 1.52 3.71
N ASP A 81 14.12 1.11 2.80
CA ASP A 81 14.14 1.60 1.43
C ASP A 81 12.90 1.17 0.63
N ASP A 82 12.55 1.97 -0.38
CA ASP A 82 11.57 1.54 -1.37
C ASP A 82 12.14 0.35 -2.14
N TRP A 83 11.39 -0.77 -2.15
CA TRP A 83 11.76 -1.95 -2.92
C TRP A 83 11.77 -1.59 -4.42
N GLU A 84 12.89 -1.83 -5.09
CA GLU A 84 13.00 -1.83 -6.55
C GLU A 84 13.02 -3.27 -7.08
N GLU A 85 12.18 -3.58 -8.07
CA GLU A 85 12.18 -4.90 -8.72
C GLU A 85 13.55 -5.12 -9.36
N GLU A 86 14.32 -6.08 -8.84
CA GLU A 86 15.59 -6.46 -9.45
C GLU A 86 15.28 -6.98 -10.86
N ASN A 87 15.72 -6.26 -11.89
CA ASN A 87 15.55 -6.67 -13.28
C ASN A 87 16.54 -7.80 -13.57
N VAL A 88 16.32 -8.96 -12.97
CA VAL A 88 17.06 -10.18 -13.29
C VAL A 88 16.60 -10.58 -14.69
N PRO A 89 17.50 -10.64 -15.69
CA PRO A 89 17.12 -11.14 -17.00
C PRO A 89 16.52 -12.52 -16.78
N ALA A 90 15.30 -12.73 -17.28
CA ALA A 90 14.58 -14.00 -17.18
C ALA A 90 15.43 -15.11 -17.81
N LEU A 91 16.29 -15.74 -17.01
CA LEU A 91 16.95 -16.97 -17.38
C LEU A 91 15.83 -18.00 -17.47
N ALA A 92 15.47 -18.30 -18.72
CA ALA A 92 14.46 -19.25 -19.14
C ALA A 92 14.31 -20.40 -18.14
N ILE A 93 13.30 -20.30 -17.27
CA ILE A 93 12.86 -21.42 -16.44
C ILE A 93 12.23 -22.39 -17.43
N THR A 94 13.05 -23.30 -17.94
CA THR A 94 12.60 -24.39 -18.79
C THR A 94 11.93 -25.39 -17.85
N VAL A 95 10.63 -25.23 -17.63
CA VAL A 95 9.84 -26.19 -16.86
C VAL A 95 9.82 -27.51 -17.65
N PRO A 96 10.32 -28.64 -17.13
CA PRO A 96 10.18 -29.90 -17.83
C PRO A 96 8.71 -30.30 -17.84
N ALA A 97 8.17 -30.55 -19.03
CA ALA A 97 6.81 -31.00 -19.22
C ALA A 97 6.55 -32.29 -18.42
N PHE A 98 5.71 -32.20 -17.40
CA PHE A 98 5.18 -33.38 -16.70
C PHE A 98 4.31 -34.16 -17.69
N LYS A 99 4.80 -35.33 -18.11
CA LYS A 99 4.00 -36.28 -18.89
C LYS A 99 3.02 -36.98 -17.96
N SER A 100 1.75 -36.62 -18.07
CA SER A 100 0.65 -37.43 -17.55
C SER A 100 0.53 -38.69 -18.42
N GLN A 101 0.63 -39.87 -17.83
CA GLN A 101 0.26 -41.14 -18.49
C GLN A 101 -1.07 -41.64 -17.91
N PRO A 102 -1.84 -42.42 -18.69
CA PRO A 102 -3.29 -42.51 -18.65
C PRO A 102 -3.86 -43.37 -17.51
#